data_AF-A0A1C5E5X3-F1
#
_entry.id   AF-A0A1C5E5X3-F1
#
_cell.length_a   1.000
_cell.length_b   1.000
_cell.length_c   1.000
_cell.angle_alpha   90.00
_cell.angle_beta   90.00
_cell.angle_gamma   90.00
#
_symmetry.space_group_name_H-M   'P 1'
#
loop_
_entity.id
_entity.type
_entity.pdbx_description
1 polymer ?
#
loop_
_entity_poly.entity_id
_entity_poly.type
_entity_poly.pdbx_seq_one_letter_code
_entity_poly.pdbx_strand_id
1 'polypeptide(L)'
;MSPLPPLLDERRARTAPSGATAPDLPGGYDDALDDAELRTARAALLQGRRQAARSLLLHTGDDWDRRGHRLTALAREPYAAAWAWDWLQAEPGSPDA
;
A
#
# COMPACT_ATOMS: atom_id res chain seq x y z
N MET A 1 24.75 44.36 19.52
CA MET A 1 23.38 43.82 19.32
C MET A 1 23.31 43.31 17.90
N SER A 2 23.53 42.00 17.71
CA SER A 2 23.61 41.36 16.39
C SER A 2 22.26 41.34 15.67
N PRO A 3 22.20 41.53 14.34
CA PRO A 3 20.96 41.36 13.58
C PRO A 3 20.62 39.87 13.45
N LEU A 4 19.34 39.55 13.58
CA LEU A 4 18.76 38.23 13.36
C LEU A 4 18.95 37.78 11.89
N PRO A 5 19.30 36.51 11.61
CA PRO A 5 19.37 36.00 10.24
C PRO A 5 17.96 35.84 9.64
N PRO A 6 17.80 35.97 8.31
CA PRO A 6 16.52 35.72 7.65
C PRO A 6 16.14 34.25 7.82
N LEU A 7 14.90 34.03 8.28
CA LEU A 7 14.25 32.73 8.29
C LEU A 7 14.37 32.13 6.90
N LEU A 8 15.14 31.04 6.81
CA LEU A 8 15.19 30.17 5.67
C LEU A 8 13.74 29.88 5.25
N ASP A 9 13.36 30.45 4.12
CA ASP A 9 12.21 30.05 3.33
C ASP A 9 12.56 28.66 2.78
N GLU A 10 12.61 27.67 3.69
CA GLU A 10 12.63 26.26 3.35
C GLU A 10 11.24 25.95 2.83
N ARG A 11 10.98 26.41 1.61
CA ARG A 11 10.09 25.75 0.67
C ARG A 11 10.52 24.29 0.69
N ARG A 12 9.88 23.52 1.58
CA ARG A 12 9.87 22.07 1.63
C ARG A 12 9.82 21.64 0.19
N ALA A 13 10.96 21.16 -0.32
CA ALA A 13 11.09 20.70 -1.68
C ALA A 13 9.93 19.74 -1.85
N ARG A 14 8.94 20.13 -2.67
CA ARG A 14 7.87 19.25 -3.08
C ARG A 14 8.63 18.13 -3.75
N THR A 15 8.77 17.01 -3.06
CA THR A 15 9.25 15.77 -3.64
C THR A 15 8.35 15.54 -4.84
N ALA A 16 8.89 15.81 -6.02
CA ALA A 16 8.25 15.42 -7.25
C ALA A 16 7.96 13.93 -7.11
N PRO A 17 6.78 13.43 -7.54
CA PRO A 17 6.60 11.99 -7.64
C PRO A 17 7.77 11.48 -8.47
N SER A 18 8.58 10.60 -7.89
CA SER A 18 9.69 9.95 -8.58
C SER A 18 9.07 9.06 -9.65
N GLY A 19 8.83 9.66 -10.81
CA GLY A 19 8.10 9.11 -11.94
C GLY A 19 8.64 9.71 -13.23
N ALA A 20 9.95 9.94 -13.29
CA ALA A 20 10.60 9.99 -14.60
C ALA A 20 10.53 8.56 -15.16
N THR A 21 9.52 8.32 -15.99
CA THR A 21 9.23 7.05 -16.65
C THR A 21 10.47 6.59 -17.40
N ALA A 22 11.24 5.71 -16.77
CA ALA A 22 12.14 4.81 -17.48
C ALA A 22 11.28 3.98 -18.46
N PRO A 23 11.79 3.64 -19.65
CA PRO A 23 11.05 2.81 -20.59
C PRO A 23 10.57 1.52 -19.90
N ASP A 24 9.34 1.12 -20.18
CA ASP A 24 8.68 -0.06 -19.62
C ASP A 24 9.42 -1.32 -20.09
N LEU A 25 10.43 -1.72 -19.30
CA LEU A 25 11.13 -2.99 -19.51
C LEU A 25 10.16 -4.12 -19.15
N PRO A 26 10.10 -5.23 -19.91
CA PRO A 26 9.31 -6.40 -19.52
C PRO A 26 9.88 -6.96 -18.22
N GLY A 27 9.27 -6.58 -17.10
CA GLY A 27 9.79 -6.79 -15.75
C GLY A 27 9.64 -5.57 -14.84
N GLY A 28 8.47 -4.92 -14.86
CA GLY A 28 8.15 -3.87 -13.90
C GLY A 28 8.33 -4.36 -12.46
N TYR A 29 8.79 -3.46 -11.58
CA TYR A 29 8.99 -3.77 -10.17
C TYR A 29 7.68 -4.24 -9.54
N ASP A 30 7.67 -5.47 -9.01
CA ASP A 30 6.52 -6.01 -8.29
C ASP A 30 6.71 -5.77 -6.79
N ASP A 31 5.86 -4.91 -6.24
CA ASP A 31 5.76 -4.61 -4.81
C ASP A 31 5.54 -5.86 -3.93
N ALA A 32 5.21 -7.02 -4.51
CA ALA A 32 5.02 -8.25 -3.76
C ALA A 32 6.33 -8.93 -3.31
N LEU A 33 7.52 -8.48 -3.76
CA LEU A 33 8.82 -8.96 -3.26
C LEU A 33 8.91 -10.51 -3.13
N ASP A 34 8.55 -11.23 -4.20
CA ASP A 34 8.46 -12.70 -4.27
C ASP A 34 7.35 -13.38 -3.45
N ASP A 35 6.51 -12.63 -2.73
CA ASP A 35 5.34 -13.15 -2.03
C ASP A 35 4.26 -13.61 -3.03
N ALA A 36 4.32 -14.88 -3.41
CA ALA A 36 3.42 -15.49 -4.39
C ALA A 36 1.95 -15.48 -3.93
N GLU A 37 1.70 -15.60 -2.63
CA GLU A 37 0.36 -15.56 -2.07
C GLU A 37 -0.23 -14.15 -2.17
N LEU A 38 0.60 -13.13 -1.91
CA LEU A 38 0.22 -11.73 -2.10
C LEU A 38 -0.09 -11.41 -3.57
N ARG A 39 0.74 -11.86 -4.51
CA ARG A 39 0.45 -11.71 -5.96
C ARG A 39 -0.88 -12.35 -6.35
N THR A 40 -1.14 -13.55 -5.82
CA THR A 40 -2.40 -14.27 -6.05
C THR A 40 -3.59 -13.50 -5.48
N ALA A 41 -3.48 -12.96 -4.27
CA ALA A 41 -4.52 -12.18 -3.62
C ALA A 41 -4.80 -10.86 -4.37
N ARG A 42 -3.77 -10.15 -4.85
CA ARG A 42 -3.91 -8.94 -5.68
C ARG A 42 -4.63 -9.24 -6.99
N ALA A 43 -4.24 -10.31 -7.68
CA ALA A 43 -4.93 -10.75 -8.90
C ALA A 43 -6.39 -11.13 -8.65
N ALA A 44 -6.71 -11.72 -7.49
CA ALA A 44 -8.09 -12.02 -7.10
C ALA A 44 -8.89 -10.76 -6.77
N LEU A 45 -8.29 -9.77 -6.11
CA LEU A 45 -8.93 -8.48 -5.84
C LEU A 45 -9.28 -7.71 -7.11
N LEU A 46 -8.40 -7.72 -8.12
CA LEU A 46 -8.70 -7.16 -9.44
C LEU A 46 -9.92 -7.82 -10.11
N GLN A 47 -10.26 -9.05 -9.72
CA GLN A 47 -11.45 -9.77 -10.17
C GLN A 47 -12.64 -9.60 -9.21
N GLY A 48 -12.57 -8.69 -8.24
CA GLY A 48 -13.60 -8.45 -7.22
C GLY A 48 -13.66 -9.52 -6.12
N ARG A 49 -12.73 -10.48 -6.10
CA ARG A 49 -12.72 -11.60 -5.15
C ARG A 49 -12.02 -11.24 -3.84
N ARG A 50 -12.66 -10.38 -3.05
CA ARG A 50 -12.13 -9.84 -1.78
C ARG A 50 -11.77 -10.87 -0.70
N GLN A 51 -12.37 -12.06 -0.73
CA GLN A 51 -12.12 -13.09 0.28
C GLN A 51 -10.68 -13.62 0.26
N ALA A 52 -10.02 -13.62 -0.91
CA ALA A 52 -8.64 -14.09 -1.02
C ALA A 52 -7.66 -13.22 -0.20
N ALA A 53 -7.81 -11.90 -0.25
CA ALA A 53 -7.02 -10.96 0.54
C ALA A 53 -7.27 -11.13 2.05
N ARG A 54 -8.53 -11.33 2.45
CA ARG A 54 -8.87 -11.59 3.85
C ARG A 54 -8.26 -12.88 4.36
N SER A 55 -8.42 -13.97 3.61
CA SER A 55 -7.81 -15.25 3.96
C SER A 55 -6.29 -15.11 4.07
N LEU A 56 -5.63 -14.40 3.16
CA LEU A 56 -4.19 -14.15 3.23
C LEU A 56 -3.78 -13.48 4.54
N LEU A 57 -4.46 -12.40 4.94
CA LEU A 57 -4.14 -11.64 6.14
C LEU A 57 -4.44 -12.42 7.43
N LEU A 58 -5.46 -13.28 7.40
CA LEU A 58 -5.73 -14.22 8.50
C LEU A 58 -4.63 -15.28 8.62
N HIS A 59 -4.18 -15.88 7.50
CA HIS A 59 -3.11 -16.89 7.51
C HIS A 59 -1.73 -16.30 7.83
N THR A 60 -1.53 -15.00 7.60
CA THR A 60 -0.30 -14.29 8.00
C THR A 60 -0.15 -14.28 9.52
N GLY A 61 -1.25 -14.31 10.27
CA GLY A 61 -1.24 -14.30 11.73
C GLY A 61 -0.61 -13.03 12.29
N ASP A 62 0.20 -13.20 13.34
CA ASP A 62 0.79 -12.11 14.12
C ASP A 62 2.18 -11.65 13.61
N ASP A 63 2.58 -12.06 12.41
CA ASP A 63 3.75 -11.48 11.73
C ASP A 63 3.39 -10.07 11.24
N TRP A 64 3.48 -9.10 12.16
CA TRP A 64 3.03 -7.73 11.95
C TRP A 64 3.76 -7.02 10.81
N ASP A 65 5.05 -7.30 10.61
CA ASP A 65 5.83 -6.71 9.52
C ASP A 65 5.35 -7.23 8.17
N ARG A 66 5.21 -8.56 8.04
CA ARG A 66 4.70 -9.17 6.82
C ARG A 66 3.24 -8.79 6.55
N ARG A 67 2.43 -8.68 7.61
CA ARG A 67 1.03 -8.27 7.54
C ARG A 67 0.91 -6.82 7.06
N GLY A 68 1.69 -5.91 7.63
CA GLY A 68 1.74 -4.50 7.21
C GLY A 68 2.21 -4.33 5.77
N HIS A 69 3.21 -5.11 5.34
CA HIS A 69 3.64 -5.16 3.95
C HIS A 69 2.50 -5.61 3.01
N ARG A 70 1.85 -6.74 3.33
CA ARG A 70 0.73 -7.28 2.55
C ARG A 70 -0.44 -6.29 2.48
N LEU A 71 -0.83 -5.67 3.58
CA LEU A 71 -1.87 -4.63 3.62
C LEU A 71 -1.51 -3.44 2.73
N THR A 72 -0.28 -2.94 2.83
CA THR A 72 0.18 -1.78 2.04
C THR A 72 0.17 -2.09 0.54
N ALA A 73 0.57 -3.30 0.15
CA ALA A 73 0.54 -3.72 -1.25
C ALA A 73 -0.90 -3.88 -1.78
N LEU A 74 -1.82 -4.44 -0.98
CA LEU A 74 -3.24 -4.57 -1.35
C LEU A 74 -3.92 -3.19 -1.44
N ALA A 75 -3.53 -2.23 -0.59
CA ALA A 75 -4.07 -0.86 -0.60
C ALA A 75 -3.71 -0.06 -1.87
N ARG A 76 -2.69 -0.49 -2.62
CA ARG A 76 -2.32 0.13 -3.90
C ARG A 76 -3.21 -0.30 -5.06
N GLU A 77 -4.01 -1.34 -4.89
CA GLU A 77 -4.88 -1.83 -5.96
C GLU A 77 -6.03 -0.84 -6.26
N PRO A 78 -6.46 -0.77 -7.52
CA PRO A 78 -7.68 -0.05 -7.87
C PRO A 78 -8.85 -0.55 -7.02
N TYR A 79 -9.69 0.38 -6.56
CA TYR A 79 -10.86 0.10 -5.71
C TYR A 79 -10.54 -0.39 -4.29
N ALA A 80 -9.28 -0.42 -3.86
CA ALA A 80 -8.92 -0.83 -2.49
C ALA A 80 -9.66 -0.01 -1.42
N ALA A 81 -9.80 1.30 -1.62
CA ALA A 81 -10.55 2.16 -0.69
C ALA A 81 -12.03 1.76 -0.57
N ALA A 82 -12.71 1.48 -1.69
CA ALA A 82 -14.12 1.08 -1.67
C ALA A 82 -14.30 -0.25 -0.93
N TRP A 83 -13.39 -1.21 -1.18
CA TRP A 83 -13.40 -2.47 -0.47
C TRP A 83 -13.07 -2.33 1.02
N ALA A 84 -12.08 -1.51 1.39
CA ALA A 84 -11.73 -1.25 2.79
C ALA A 84 -12.91 -0.67 3.56
N TRP A 85 -13.63 0.30 2.98
CA TRP A 85 -14.86 0.83 3.55
C TRP A 85 -15.92 -0.26 3.76
N ASP A 86 -16.19 -1.10 2.76
CA ASP A 86 -17.13 -2.21 2.91
C ASP A 86 -16.71 -3.19 4.02
N TRP A 87 -15.41 -3.44 4.16
CA TRP A 87 -14.88 -4.32 5.21
C TRP A 87 -15.07 -3.67 6.58
N LEU A 88 -14.67 -2.41 6.77
CA LEU A 88 -14.82 -1.73 8.06
C LEU A 88 -16.28 -1.66 8.51
N GLN A 89 -17.21 -1.46 7.56
CA GLN A 89 -18.65 -1.48 7.86
C GLN A 89 -19.14 -2.86 8.32
N ALA A 90 -18.60 -3.94 7.75
CA ALA A 90 -18.93 -5.30 8.17
C ALA A 90 -18.25 -5.68 9.50
N GLU A 91 -17.02 -5.20 9.74
CA GLU A 91 -16.20 -5.54 10.90
C GLU A 91 -15.50 -4.29 11.48
N PRO A 92 -16.20 -3.49 12.31
CA PRO A 92 -15.72 -2.20 12.80
C PRO A 92 -14.51 -2.24 13.75
N GLY A 93 -14.02 -3.43 14.09
CA GLY A 93 -12.84 -3.63 14.94
C GLY A 93 -11.73 -4.44 14.28
N SER A 94 -11.86 -4.73 12.98
CA SER A 94 -10.83 -5.46 12.25
C SER A 94 -9.56 -4.59 12.17
N PRO A 95 -8.40 -5.07 12.63
CA PRO A 95 -7.13 -4.34 12.49
C PRO A 95 -6.65 -4.26 11.03
N ASP A 96 -7.28 -5.01 10.12
CA ASP A 96 -6.95 -5.08 8.70
C ASP A 96 -7.84 -4.22 7.79
N ALA A 97 -8.94 -3.68 8.34
CA ALA A 97 -9.98 -2.98 7.56
C ALA A 97 -9.78 -1.46 7.50
#